data_AF-A0A1A8RP48-F1
#
_entry.id   AF-A0A1A8RP48-F1
#
_cell.length_a   1.000
_cell.length_b   1.000
_cell.length_c   1.000
_cell.angle_alpha   90.00
_cell.angle_beta   90.00
_cell.angle_gamma   90.00
#
_symmetry.space_group_name_H-M   'P 1'
#
loop_
_entity.id
_entity.type
_entity.pdbx_description
1 polymer ?
#
loop_
_entity_poly.entity_id
_entity_poly.type
_entity_poly.pdbx_seq_one_letter_code
_entity_poly.pdbx_strand_id
1 'polypeptide(L)'
;DVEEVIESSKKAGLLALLAVAEHAGEFSKIIELSQRFPGFVFPCLGVHPVQDVSPEQQRGASLQDLDAALPVIQKYKDELVAIGEVGLDFTP
;
A
#
# COMPACT_ATOMS: atom_id res chain seq x y z
N ASP A 1 -15.02 8.84 -6.86
CA ASP A 1 -15.31 8.81 -5.42
C ASP A 1 -14.06 9.09 -4.56
N VAL A 2 -12.89 8.53 -4.84
CA VAL A 2 -11.66 8.74 -4.03
C VAL A 2 -11.37 10.21 -3.74
N GLU A 3 -11.45 11.08 -4.75
CA GLU A 3 -11.22 12.53 -4.56
C GLU A 3 -12.23 13.17 -3.60
N GLU A 4 -13.50 12.78 -3.69
CA GLU A 4 -14.54 13.25 -2.78
C GLU A 4 -14.30 12.78 -1.34
N VAL A 5 -13.82 11.54 -1.17
CA VAL A 5 -13.44 10.99 0.14
C VAL A 5 -12.24 11.73 0.72
N ILE A 6 -11.23 12.02 -0.09
CA ILE A 6 -10.03 12.78 0.34
C ILE A 6 -10.42 14.20 0.76
N GLU A 7 -11.24 14.89 -0.03
CA GLU A 7 -11.67 16.26 0.31
C GLU A 7 -12.57 16.29 1.55
N SER A 8 -13.44 15.29 1.73
CA SER A 8 -14.24 15.14 2.94
C SER A 8 -13.37 14.86 4.16
N SER A 9 -12.30 14.06 4.00
CA SER A 9 -11.33 13.78 5.08
C SER A 9 -10.59 15.02 5.54
N LYS A 10 -10.14 15.86 4.60
CA LYS A 10 -9.52 17.17 4.91
C LYS A 10 -10.48 18.07 5.66
N LYS A 11 -11.74 18.17 5.21
CA LYS A 11 -12.78 18.97 5.88
C LYS A 11 -13.11 18.46 7.28
N ALA A 12 -12.98 17.16 7.51
CA ALA A 12 -13.12 16.55 8.84
C ALA A 12 -11.92 16.79 9.76
N GLY A 13 -10.85 17.46 9.28
CA GLY A 13 -9.70 17.83 10.08
C GLY A 13 -8.58 16.79 10.12
N LEU A 14 -8.61 15.76 9.27
CA LEU A 14 -7.46 14.87 9.09
C LEU A 14 -6.29 15.68 8.51
N LEU A 15 -5.08 15.40 9.00
CA LEU A 15 -3.86 16.12 8.61
C LEU A 15 -3.05 15.37 7.55
N ALA A 16 -3.08 14.02 7.59
CA ALA A 16 -2.35 13.16 6.69
C ALA A 16 -3.02 11.77 6.66
N LEU A 17 -2.74 11.03 5.59
CA LEU A 17 -3.12 9.64 5.37
C LEU A 17 -1.87 8.86 4.99
N LEU A 18 -1.65 7.71 5.65
CA LEU A 18 -0.64 6.74 5.22
C LEU A 18 -1.35 5.65 4.42
N ALA A 19 -1.07 5.59 3.12
CA ALA A 19 -1.65 4.61 2.22
C ALA A 19 -0.71 3.41 2.13
N VAL A 20 -1.15 2.25 2.64
CA VAL A 20 -0.41 0.99 2.64
C VAL A 20 -0.82 0.11 1.45
N ALA A 21 0.10 -0.73 0.98
CA ALA A 21 -0.18 -1.75 -0.03
C ALA A 21 -0.25 -3.15 0.59
N GLU A 22 -1.04 -4.05 0.00
CA GLU A 22 -1.06 -5.45 0.42
C GLU A 22 -0.20 -6.35 -0.48
N HIS A 23 -0.19 -6.07 -1.78
CA HIS A 23 0.56 -6.85 -2.76
C HIS A 23 1.20 -5.96 -3.84
N ALA A 24 2.24 -6.47 -4.52
CA ALA A 24 3.04 -5.71 -5.48
C ALA A 24 2.24 -5.08 -6.64
N GLY A 25 1.10 -5.68 -6.98
CA GLY A 25 0.21 -5.21 -8.04
C GLY A 25 -0.46 -3.86 -7.75
N GLU A 26 -0.49 -3.42 -6.50
CA GLU A 26 -1.11 -2.16 -6.08
C GLU A 26 -0.11 -1.01 -5.95
N PHE A 27 1.19 -1.31 -5.97
CA PHE A 27 2.23 -0.33 -5.64
C PHE A 27 2.17 0.90 -6.55
N SER A 28 1.93 0.70 -7.84
CA SER A 28 1.79 1.82 -8.79
C SER A 28 0.61 2.73 -8.45
N LYS A 29 -0.51 2.16 -7.99
CA LYS A 29 -1.71 2.92 -7.60
C LYS A 29 -1.46 3.72 -6.33
N ILE A 30 -0.74 3.15 -5.34
CA ILE A 30 -0.39 3.84 -4.10
C ILE A 30 0.53 5.03 -4.39
N ILE A 31 1.53 4.86 -5.26
CA ILE A 31 2.42 5.94 -5.69
C ILE A 31 1.66 7.01 -6.49
N GLU A 32 0.80 6.61 -7.43
CA GLU A 32 -0.04 7.56 -8.17
C GLU A 32 -0.94 8.36 -7.22
N LEU A 33 -1.50 7.71 -6.20
CA LEU A 33 -2.35 8.37 -5.21
C LEU A 33 -1.58 9.40 -4.38
N SER A 34 -0.36 9.09 -3.94
CA SER A 34 0.47 10.06 -3.23
C SER A 34 0.89 11.23 -4.10
N GLN A 35 1.15 10.99 -5.39
CA GLN A 35 1.48 12.04 -6.35
C GLN A 35 0.27 12.93 -6.69
N ARG A 36 -0.93 12.37 -6.73
CA ARG A 36 -2.18 13.12 -6.96
C ARG A 36 -2.57 13.98 -5.76
N PHE A 37 -2.23 13.57 -4.54
CA PHE A 37 -2.57 14.30 -3.30
C PHE A 37 -1.32 14.60 -2.45
N PRO A 38 -0.36 15.39 -2.99
CA PRO A 38 0.91 15.64 -2.35
C PRO A 38 0.74 16.40 -1.03
N GLY A 39 1.51 16.01 -0.02
CA GLY A 39 1.46 16.60 1.33
C GLY A 39 0.26 16.16 2.16
N PHE A 40 -0.58 15.26 1.65
CA PHE A 40 -1.71 14.69 2.39
C PHE A 40 -1.69 13.16 2.39
N VAL A 41 -1.45 12.53 1.23
CA VAL A 41 -1.31 11.07 1.13
C VAL A 41 0.16 10.70 1.03
N PHE A 42 0.60 9.84 1.94
CA PHE A 42 1.99 9.37 2.04
C PHE A 42 2.05 7.87 1.76
N PRO A 43 2.90 7.42 0.82
CA PRO A 43 2.91 6.03 0.37
C PRO A 43 3.73 5.15 1.31
N CYS A 44 3.21 3.96 1.57
CA CYS A 44 3.89 2.86 2.25
C CYS A 44 3.76 1.62 1.36
N LEU A 45 4.88 0.96 1.05
CA LEU A 45 4.88 -0.24 0.21
C LEU A 45 5.44 -1.43 1.00
N GLY A 46 4.79 -2.58 0.88
CA GLY A 46 5.07 -3.78 1.65
C GLY A 46 4.34 -4.99 1.07
N VAL A 47 4.64 -6.17 1.61
CA VAL A 47 3.94 -7.41 1.25
C VAL A 47 3.21 -7.90 2.49
N HIS A 48 1.89 -7.89 2.43
CA HIS A 48 1.01 -8.31 3.51
C HIS A 48 1.11 -9.83 3.73
N PRO A 49 1.05 -10.34 4.98
CA PRO A 49 1.19 -11.77 5.28
C PRO A 49 0.15 -12.67 4.60
N VAL A 50 -1.01 -12.13 4.24
CA VAL A 50 -2.05 -12.81 3.46
C VAL A 50 -2.04 -12.27 2.03
N GLN A 51 -2.00 -13.18 1.05
CA GLN A 51 -1.97 -12.86 -0.38
C GLN A 51 -3.12 -13.59 -1.09
N ASP A 52 -3.79 -12.89 -2.01
CA ASP A 52 -4.87 -13.48 -2.80
C ASP A 52 -4.32 -14.34 -3.94
N VAL A 53 -4.90 -15.53 -4.12
CA VAL A 53 -4.70 -16.39 -5.30
C VAL A 53 -5.89 -16.25 -6.25
N SER A 54 -7.08 -16.13 -5.67
CA SER A 54 -8.35 -15.87 -6.35
C SER A 54 -9.32 -15.19 -5.37
N PRO A 55 -10.47 -14.64 -5.81
CA PRO A 55 -11.41 -13.97 -4.92
C PRO A 55 -11.92 -14.80 -3.73
N GLU A 56 -11.79 -16.13 -3.80
CA GLU A 56 -12.27 -17.07 -2.79
C GLU A 56 -11.12 -17.81 -2.08
N GLN A 57 -9.87 -17.57 -2.50
CA GLN A 57 -8.71 -18.32 -2.02
C GLN A 57 -7.55 -17.39 -1.68
N GLN A 58 -7.19 -17.43 -0.40
CA GLN A 58 -6.03 -16.75 0.15
C GLN A 58 -4.93 -17.74 0.50
N ARG A 59 -3.71 -17.24 0.65
CA ARG A 59 -2.55 -18.00 1.12
C ARG A 59 -1.64 -17.11 1.94
N GLY A 60 -0.74 -17.74 2.70
CA GLY A 60 0.41 -17.04 3.26
C GLY A 60 1.31 -16.45 2.16
N ALA A 61 1.91 -15.30 2.46
CA ALA A 61 2.94 -14.69 1.63
C ALA A 61 4.13 -15.65 1.43
N SER A 62 4.72 -15.61 0.23
CA SER A 62 5.91 -16.38 -0.11
C SER A 62 7.06 -15.45 -0.49
N LEU A 63 8.26 -16.02 -0.63
CA LEU A 63 9.42 -15.26 -1.10
C LEU A 63 9.22 -14.69 -2.51
N GLN A 64 8.39 -15.33 -3.35
CA GLN A 64 8.12 -14.81 -4.71
C GLN A 64 7.35 -13.49 -4.69
N ASP A 65 6.46 -13.28 -3.70
CA ASP A 65 5.74 -12.02 -3.55
C ASP A 65 6.70 -10.88 -3.19
N LEU A 66 7.67 -11.18 -2.32
CA LEU A 66 8.73 -10.24 -1.96
C LEU A 66 9.65 -9.95 -3.15
N ASP A 67 10.07 -10.96 -3.91
CA ASP A 67 10.91 -10.79 -5.10
C ASP A 67 10.26 -9.85 -6.13
N ALA A 68 8.94 -9.94 -6.30
CA ALA A 68 8.18 -9.05 -7.17
C ALA A 68 8.07 -7.60 -6.62
N ALA A 69 7.99 -7.45 -5.30
CA ALA A 69 7.84 -6.16 -4.62
C ALA A 69 9.15 -5.35 -4.55
N LEU A 70 10.29 -6.01 -4.31
CA LEU A 70 11.58 -5.37 -4.01
C LEU A 70 12.03 -4.33 -5.05
N PRO A 71 11.97 -4.57 -6.38
CA PRO A 71 12.42 -3.60 -7.37
C PRO A 71 11.66 -2.26 -7.29
N VAL A 72 10.36 -2.31 -6.99
CA VAL A 72 9.50 -1.13 -6.92
C VAL A 72 9.72 -0.38 -5.61
N ILE A 73 9.87 -1.11 -4.49
CA ILE A 73 10.24 -0.50 -3.20
C ILE A 73 11.57 0.24 -3.34
N GLN A 74 12.58 -0.38 -3.96
CA GLN A 74 13.88 0.25 -4.18
C GLN A 74 13.81 1.48 -5.09
N LYS A 75 12.96 1.43 -6.13
CA LYS A 75 12.74 2.57 -7.03
C LYS A 75 12.20 3.80 -6.30
N TYR A 76 11.26 3.62 -5.36
CA TYR A 76 10.55 4.71 -4.69
C TYR A 76 11.01 4.96 -3.24
N LYS A 77 12.10 4.32 -2.80
CA LYS A 77 12.56 4.33 -1.39
C LYS A 77 12.65 5.72 -0.74
N ASP A 78 12.98 6.76 -1.52
CA ASP A 78 13.13 8.12 -1.02
C ASP A 78 11.78 8.87 -0.92
N GLU A 79 10.72 8.34 -1.54
CA GLU A 79 9.34 8.83 -1.47
C GLU A 79 8.51 8.10 -0.40
N LEU A 80 8.94 6.91 0.03
CA LEU A 80 8.22 6.10 1.03
C LEU A 80 8.43 6.64 2.44
N VAL A 81 7.34 6.66 3.23
CA VAL A 81 7.43 7.02 4.66
C VAL A 81 7.55 5.81 5.59
N ALA A 82 7.22 4.62 5.09
CA ALA A 82 7.35 3.35 5.80
C ALA A 82 7.38 2.16 4.82
N ILE A 83 7.74 0.98 5.35
CA ILE A 83 7.49 -0.32 4.71
C ILE A 83 6.15 -0.84 5.24
N GLY A 84 5.15 -1.00 4.36
CA GLY A 84 3.83 -1.45 4.81
C GLY A 84 2.81 -1.76 3.70
N GLU A 85 1.87 -2.66 3.95
CA GLU A 85 1.67 -3.38 5.21
C GLU A 85 2.52 -4.66 5.26
N VAL A 86 3.12 -4.95 6.43
CA VAL A 86 3.93 -6.15 6.68
C VAL A 86 3.59 -6.71 8.05
N GLY A 87 3.71 -8.02 8.24
CA GLY A 87 3.35 -8.63 9.52
C GLY A 87 3.30 -10.16 9.46
N LEU A 88 2.53 -10.73 10.39
CA LEU A 88 2.24 -12.15 10.50
C LEU A 88 0.74 -12.33 10.71
N ASP A 89 0.14 -13.27 9.98
CA ASP A 89 -1.24 -13.71 10.16
C ASP A 89 -1.26 -15.24 10.20
N PHE A 90 -1.85 -15.82 11.25
CA PHE A 90 -1.90 -17.26 11.49
C PHE A 90 -3.30 -17.86 11.23
N THR A 91 -4.16 -17.11 10.53
CA THR A 91 -5.48 -17.56 10.07
C THR A 91 -5.57 -18.18 8.65
N PRO A 92 -4.70 -17.87 7.65
CA PRO A 92 -4.91 -18.24 6.26
C PRO A 92 -4.69 -19.73 5.95
#